data_AF-A0A348S553-F1
#
_entry.id   AF-A0A348S553-F1
#
_cell.length_a   1.000
_cell.length_b   1.000
_cell.length_c   1.000
_cell.angle_alpha   90.00
_cell.angle_beta   90.00
_cell.angle_gamma   90.00
#
_symmetry.space_group_name_H-M   'P 1'
#
loop_
_entity.id
_entity.type
_entity.pdbx_description
1 polymer ?
#
loop_
_entity_poly.entity_id
_entity_poly.type
_entity_poly.pdbx_seq_one_letter_code
_entity_poly.pdbx_strand_id
1 'polypeptide(L)'
;NRLYQSKGVPARYKAVMEDLLKNVWNESEIMEDIARIQKLTRDHLHEKQDRLEDGTEKVTELVRLRRSDIEKELKDWPIEIGEARVPLHNVQVGKLKGSFSTDWNNERMESVLNMGETNIQLVLEGETIALKSIGMAAQPEEQRNFGRRRRGASENQPREPRPTLTFQGIRESDGYLMNITFVVANEDFAKSNDEGTPFQGMLMAINPENSGNRFGGFGMMPKSLIGKLTLKEASRRQNAPVVGEFDGIIQESRGGMFGGKRNRGGRGPGRGRPPER
;
A
#
# COMPACT_ATOMS: atom_id res chain seq x y z
N ASN A 1 14.26 10.57 9.02
CA ASN A 1 14.99 9.67 9.95
C ASN A 1 16.13 8.91 9.27
N ARG A 2 15.91 8.17 8.16
CA ARG A 2 16.99 7.35 7.55
C ARG A 2 18.24 8.16 7.16
N LEU A 3 18.06 9.34 6.58
CA LEU A 3 19.20 10.21 6.22
C LEU A 3 19.99 10.63 7.47
N TYR A 4 19.30 11.04 8.54
CA TYR A 4 19.92 11.42 9.81
C TYR A 4 20.71 10.27 10.47
N GLN A 5 20.28 9.01 10.30
CA GLN A 5 21.02 7.84 10.80
C GLN A 5 22.27 7.49 9.98
N SER A 6 22.52 8.19 8.87
CA SER A 6 23.70 7.92 8.05
C SER A 6 24.95 8.55 8.66
N LYS A 7 26.08 7.83 8.64
CA LYS A 7 27.34 8.30 9.21
C LYS A 7 27.71 9.69 8.69
N GLY A 8 28.03 10.61 9.60
CA GLY A 8 28.45 11.98 9.28
C GLY A 8 27.31 12.94 8.92
N VAL A 9 26.08 12.46 8.66
CA VAL A 9 24.95 13.35 8.34
C VAL A 9 24.55 14.23 9.52
N PRO A 10 24.44 13.74 10.77
CA PRO A 10 24.12 14.62 11.90
C PRO A 10 25.13 15.76 12.06
N ALA A 11 26.43 15.45 11.95
CA ALA A 11 27.47 16.48 12.04
C ALA A 11 27.35 17.51 10.90
N ARG A 12 27.14 17.04 9.66
CA ARG A 12 26.93 17.92 8.50
C ARG A 12 25.69 18.80 8.67
N TYR A 13 24.58 18.23 9.16
CA TYR A 13 23.35 18.98 9.40
C TYR A 13 23.56 20.07 10.46
N LYS A 14 24.18 19.74 11.59
CA LYS A 14 24.51 20.73 12.63
C LYS A 14 25.37 21.88 12.09
N ALA A 15 26.44 21.56 11.37
CA ALA A 15 27.32 22.57 10.79
C ALA A 15 26.57 23.51 9.82
N VAL A 16 25.68 22.97 8.97
CA VAL A 16 24.86 23.79 8.07
C VAL A 16 23.87 24.66 8.85
N MET A 17 23.24 24.15 9.90
CA MET A 17 22.33 24.94 10.73
C MET A 17 23.05 26.08 11.45
N GLU A 18 24.23 25.83 12.01
CA GLU A 18 25.08 26.85 12.63
C GLU A 18 25.50 27.93 11.63
N ASP A 19 25.89 27.52 10.41
CA ASP A 19 26.25 28.43 9.33
C ASP A 19 25.08 29.32 8.88
N LEU A 20 23.88 28.74 8.74
CA LEU A 20 22.65 29.48 8.40
C LEU A 20 22.29 30.49 9.48
N LEU A 21 22.34 30.10 10.76
CA LEU A 21 22.07 31.01 11.88
C LEU A 21 23.08 32.15 11.96
N LYS A 22 24.32 31.90 11.55
CA LYS A 22 25.39 32.89 11.58
C LYS A 22 25.34 33.87 10.41
N ASN A 23 25.12 33.35 9.19
CA ASN A 23 25.38 34.11 7.96
C ASN A 23 24.11 34.50 7.20
N VAL A 24 22.99 33.79 7.41
CA VAL A 24 21.76 33.98 6.62
C VAL A 24 20.62 34.51 7.48
N TRP A 25 20.48 34.02 8.70
CA TRP A 25 19.44 34.45 9.63
C TRP A 25 19.84 35.76 10.31
N ASN A 26 19.73 36.89 9.63
CA ASN A 26 19.91 38.21 10.24
C ASN A 26 18.55 38.78 10.63
N GLU A 27 18.19 38.70 11.92
CA GLU A 27 16.87 39.15 12.38
C GLU A 27 16.56 40.60 12.02
N SER A 28 17.54 41.50 12.13
CA SER A 28 17.34 42.92 11.85
C SER A 28 17.00 43.14 10.36
N GLU A 29 17.79 42.55 9.46
CA GLU A 29 17.54 42.64 8.01
C GLU A 29 16.22 41.99 7.62
N ILE A 30 15.91 40.82 8.16
CA ILE A 30 14.64 40.12 7.89
C ILE A 30 13.45 40.96 8.37
N MET A 31 13.56 41.59 9.54
CA MET A 31 12.51 42.46 10.09
C MET A 31 12.30 43.71 9.24
N GLU A 32 13.38 44.33 8.73
CA GLU A 32 13.29 45.46 7.80
C GLU A 32 12.61 45.05 6.49
N ASP A 33 12.95 43.88 5.95
CA ASP A 33 12.33 43.37 4.72
C ASP A 33 10.83 43.07 4.90
N ILE A 34 10.43 42.50 6.04
CA ILE A 34 9.03 42.30 6.39
C ILE A 34 8.29 43.64 6.40
N ALA A 35 8.83 44.64 7.09
CA ALA A 35 8.22 45.97 7.18
C ALA A 35 8.14 46.65 5.79
N ARG A 36 9.16 46.50 4.96
CA ARG A 36 9.19 47.02 3.58
C ARG A 36 8.12 46.38 2.71
N ILE A 37 7.99 45.05 2.72
CA ILE A 37 6.97 44.32 1.95
C ILE A 37 5.56 44.68 2.44
N GLN A 38 5.36 44.76 3.76
CA GLN A 38 4.08 45.17 4.34
C GLN A 38 3.68 46.57 3.86
N LYS A 39 4.62 47.52 3.86
CA LYS A 39 4.38 48.89 3.35
C LYS A 39 4.00 48.91 1.86
N LEU A 40 4.62 48.08 1.04
CA LEU A 40 4.34 48.02 -0.41
C LEU A 40 2.99 47.39 -0.72
N THR A 41 2.50 46.50 0.13
CA THR A 41 1.30 45.70 -0.16
C THR A 41 0.05 46.25 0.50
N ARG A 42 0.17 46.98 1.62
CA ARG A 42 -0.94 47.46 2.45
C ARG A 42 -2.10 48.06 1.67
N ASP A 43 -1.82 48.98 0.75
CA ASP A 43 -2.86 49.74 0.03
C ASP A 43 -3.43 49.00 -1.19
N HIS A 44 -2.91 47.79 -1.48
CA HIS A 44 -3.28 46.99 -2.65
C HIS A 44 -4.06 45.72 -2.29
N LEU A 45 -4.43 45.56 -1.03
CA LEU A 45 -5.12 44.40 -0.51
C LEU A 45 -6.62 44.67 -0.38
N HIS A 46 -7.44 43.67 -0.68
CA HIS A 46 -8.88 43.76 -0.46
C HIS A 46 -9.19 43.69 1.04
N GLU A 47 -10.23 44.37 1.55
CA GLU A 47 -10.65 44.34 2.96
C GLU A 47 -10.77 42.94 3.61
N LYS A 48 -11.09 41.88 2.84
CA LYS A 48 -11.16 40.51 3.38
C LYS A 48 -9.77 39.88 3.62
N GLN A 49 -8.73 40.44 3.00
CA GLN A 49 -7.31 40.10 3.14
C GLN A 49 -6.59 41.01 4.13
N ASP A 50 -7.23 42.12 4.53
CA ASP A 50 -6.71 43.11 5.50
C ASP A 50 -6.61 42.57 6.95
N ARG A 51 -6.89 41.28 7.16
CA ARG A 51 -6.50 40.52 8.36
C ARG A 51 -4.98 40.26 8.43
N LEU A 52 -4.18 41.13 7.82
CA LEU A 52 -2.74 40.97 7.62
C LEU A 52 -1.90 41.34 8.84
N GLU A 53 -2.49 42.07 9.81
CA GLU A 53 -1.87 42.27 11.12
C GLU A 53 -1.59 40.91 11.77
N ASP A 54 -2.56 40.00 11.79
CA ASP A 54 -2.40 38.62 12.30
C ASP A 54 -1.38 37.76 11.55
N GLY A 55 -1.15 38.03 10.26
CA GLY A 55 -0.26 37.25 9.40
C GLY A 55 1.19 37.72 9.53
N THR A 56 1.37 39.03 9.44
CA THR A 56 2.68 39.68 9.59
C THR A 56 3.22 39.51 11.00
N GLU A 57 2.37 39.64 12.02
CA GLU A 57 2.74 39.40 13.42
C GLU A 57 3.26 37.97 13.65
N LYS A 58 2.62 36.96 13.06
CA LYS A 58 3.08 35.56 13.17
C LYS A 58 4.45 35.34 12.54
N VAL A 59 4.72 35.99 11.41
CA VAL A 59 6.04 35.90 10.76
C VAL A 59 7.09 36.63 11.60
N THR A 60 6.77 37.82 12.10
CA THR A 60 7.64 38.56 13.03
C THR A 60 7.95 37.76 14.29
N GLU A 61 6.95 37.13 14.90
CA GLU A 61 7.12 36.29 16.09
C GLU A 61 8.01 35.08 15.79
N LEU A 62 7.77 34.40 14.65
CA LEU A 62 8.63 33.31 14.18
C LEU A 62 10.08 33.78 14.06
N VAL A 63 10.35 34.93 13.43
CA VAL A 63 11.72 35.44 13.24
C VAL A 63 12.41 35.69 14.58
N ARG A 64 11.70 36.29 15.54
CA ARG A 64 12.25 36.61 16.87
C ARG A 64 12.55 35.38 17.72
N LEU A 65 11.67 34.38 17.70
CA LEU A 65 11.80 33.24 18.60
C LEU A 65 12.66 32.12 18.03
N ARG A 66 12.64 31.94 16.70
CA ARG A 66 13.13 30.71 16.07
C ARG A 66 14.63 30.50 16.22
N ARG A 67 15.47 31.56 16.23
CA ARG A 67 16.90 31.42 16.53
C ARG A 67 17.10 30.76 17.88
N SER A 68 16.47 31.31 18.91
CA SER A 68 16.64 30.82 20.29
C SER A 68 16.16 29.36 20.45
N ASP A 69 15.12 28.96 19.73
CA ASP A 69 14.62 27.58 19.73
C ASP A 69 15.60 26.64 19.03
N ILE A 70 16.11 27.00 17.85
CA ILE A 70 17.09 26.20 17.12
C ILE A 70 18.39 26.09 17.93
N GLU A 71 18.88 27.18 18.53
CA GLU A 71 20.10 27.16 19.35
C GLU A 71 19.97 26.25 20.56
N LYS A 72 18.77 26.16 21.17
CA LYS A 72 18.50 25.18 22.23
C LYS A 72 18.55 23.76 21.67
N GLU A 73 17.87 23.48 20.54
CA GLU A 73 17.90 22.16 19.90
C GLU A 73 19.32 21.73 19.48
N LEU A 74 20.19 22.66 19.07
CA LEU A 74 21.58 22.40 18.67
C LEU A 74 22.53 22.18 19.86
N LYS A 75 22.17 22.60 21.08
CA LYS A 75 22.91 22.30 22.31
C LYS A 75 22.77 20.84 22.69
N ASP A 76 21.57 20.29 22.60
CA ASP A 76 21.26 18.89 22.93
C ASP A 76 21.56 17.93 21.76
N TRP A 77 22.63 18.21 21.01
CA TRP A 77 22.98 17.49 19.79
C TRP A 77 23.95 16.33 20.03
N PRO A 78 23.81 15.17 19.35
CA PRO A 78 22.77 14.82 18.38
C PRO A 78 21.47 14.37 19.07
N ILE A 79 20.33 14.78 18.50
CA ILE A 79 19.02 14.30 18.96
C ILE A 79 18.89 12.79 18.74
N GLU A 80 18.36 12.09 19.74
CA GLU A 80 17.99 10.68 19.63
C GLU A 80 16.73 10.55 18.77
N ILE A 81 16.82 9.78 17.69
CA ILE A 81 15.66 9.47 16.85
C ILE A 81 15.43 7.96 16.82
N GLY A 82 14.16 7.56 16.86
CA GLY A 82 13.79 6.16 16.71
C GLY A 82 14.24 5.58 15.36
N GLU A 83 14.24 4.25 15.28
CA GLU A 83 14.68 3.49 14.10
C GLU A 83 14.05 3.98 12.79
N ALA A 84 14.81 3.93 11.70
CA ALA A 84 14.26 4.28 10.40
C ALA A 84 13.14 3.30 10.02
N ARG A 85 12.02 3.85 9.56
CA ARG A 85 10.96 3.04 8.96
C ARG A 85 11.55 2.19 7.84
N VAL A 86 11.30 0.88 7.87
CA VAL A 86 11.62 -0.03 6.78
C VAL A 86 10.71 0.33 5.60
N PRO A 87 11.23 0.51 4.36
CA PRO A 87 10.38 0.87 3.23
C PRO A 87 9.48 -0.31 2.88
N LEU A 88 8.37 -0.03 2.19
CA LEU A 88 7.54 -1.12 1.66
C LEU A 88 8.36 -1.91 0.65
N HIS A 89 8.47 -3.22 0.84
CA HIS A 89 9.17 -4.13 -0.06
C HIS A 89 8.49 -5.49 -0.06
N ASN A 90 8.65 -6.25 -1.14
CA ASN A 90 8.09 -7.59 -1.25
C ASN A 90 9.17 -8.62 -0.93
N VAL A 91 8.82 -9.58 -0.10
CA VAL A 91 9.67 -10.73 0.22
C VAL A 91 9.01 -11.98 -0.32
N GLN A 92 9.77 -12.84 -1.00
CA GLN A 92 9.28 -14.15 -1.38
C GLN A 92 9.12 -15.00 -0.12
N VAL A 93 7.90 -15.48 0.11
CA VAL A 93 7.53 -16.29 1.28
C VAL A 93 7.04 -17.68 0.87
N GLY A 94 6.90 -17.97 -0.41
CA GLY A 94 6.44 -19.27 -0.85
C GLY A 94 6.52 -19.49 -2.35
N LYS A 95 6.07 -20.67 -2.76
CA LYS A 95 5.97 -21.11 -4.15
C LYS A 95 4.69 -21.91 -4.34
N LEU A 96 4.18 -21.88 -5.55
CA LEU A 96 3.09 -22.75 -5.97
C LEU A 96 3.40 -23.33 -7.34
N LYS A 97 3.07 -24.60 -7.52
CA LYS A 97 3.18 -25.30 -8.80
C LYS A 97 2.06 -26.30 -8.92
N GLY A 98 1.58 -26.55 -10.13
CA GLY A 98 0.52 -27.52 -10.31
C GLY A 98 -0.05 -27.59 -11.71
N SER A 99 -1.14 -28.35 -11.80
CA SER A 99 -1.95 -28.51 -13.00
C SER A 99 -3.43 -28.32 -12.67
N PHE A 100 -4.20 -28.05 -13.71
CA PHE A 100 -5.64 -27.89 -13.62
C PHE A 100 -6.36 -28.25 -14.93
N SER A 101 -7.62 -28.62 -14.78
CA SER A 101 -8.58 -28.85 -15.85
C SER A 101 -9.97 -28.44 -15.37
N THR A 102 -10.61 -27.53 -16.08
CA THR A 102 -11.98 -27.07 -15.78
C THR A 102 -12.63 -26.56 -17.06
N ASP A 103 -13.93 -26.29 -16.98
CA ASP A 103 -14.63 -25.52 -17.99
C ASP A 103 -14.71 -24.04 -17.62
N TRP A 104 -14.83 -23.18 -18.63
CA TRP A 104 -15.08 -21.76 -18.47
C TRP A 104 -16.54 -21.49 -18.10
N ASN A 105 -16.74 -20.69 -17.05
CA ASN A 105 -18.05 -20.18 -16.65
C ASN A 105 -18.14 -18.67 -16.94
N ASN A 106 -19.17 -18.25 -17.69
CA ASN A 106 -19.41 -16.83 -17.97
C ASN A 106 -19.87 -16.05 -16.74
N GLU A 107 -20.43 -16.72 -15.74
CA GLU A 107 -20.83 -16.13 -14.49
C GLU A 107 -19.86 -16.50 -13.38
N ARG A 108 -19.60 -15.54 -12.49
CA ARG A 108 -18.73 -15.77 -11.34
C ARG A 108 -19.49 -16.53 -10.26
N MET A 109 -18.93 -17.65 -9.84
CA MET A 109 -19.44 -18.46 -8.75
C MET A 109 -18.88 -17.98 -7.41
N GLU A 110 -19.70 -18.01 -6.37
CA GLU A 110 -19.28 -17.66 -5.01
C GLU A 110 -18.34 -18.72 -4.40
N SER A 111 -18.63 -20.00 -4.68
CA SER A 111 -17.78 -21.11 -4.28
C SER A 111 -17.45 -21.99 -5.49
N VAL A 112 -16.20 -22.46 -5.51
CA VAL A 112 -15.67 -23.37 -6.54
C VAL A 112 -15.10 -24.65 -5.90
N LEU A 113 -15.39 -24.90 -4.62
CA LEU A 113 -14.93 -26.09 -3.91
C LEU A 113 -15.44 -27.36 -4.60
N ASN A 114 -14.56 -28.35 -4.76
CA ASN A 114 -14.84 -29.63 -5.41
C ASN A 114 -15.28 -29.53 -6.88
N MET A 115 -15.04 -28.39 -7.53
CA MET A 115 -15.23 -28.22 -8.97
C MET A 115 -13.91 -28.37 -9.72
N GLY A 116 -13.97 -28.84 -10.97
CA GLY A 116 -12.79 -29.06 -11.78
C GLY A 116 -11.80 -30.07 -11.18
N GLU A 117 -10.71 -30.28 -11.89
CA GLU A 117 -9.60 -31.10 -11.43
C GLU A 117 -8.37 -30.22 -11.23
N THR A 118 -7.69 -30.37 -10.10
CA THR A 118 -6.45 -29.66 -9.86
C THR A 118 -5.52 -30.43 -8.95
N ASN A 119 -4.24 -30.32 -9.24
CA ASN A 119 -3.16 -30.76 -8.36
C ASN A 119 -2.30 -29.54 -8.05
N ILE A 120 -2.28 -29.11 -6.79
CA ILE A 120 -1.48 -27.97 -6.34
C ILE A 120 -0.45 -28.41 -5.30
N GLN A 121 0.80 -28.05 -5.56
CA GLN A 121 1.89 -28.08 -4.60
C GLN A 121 2.07 -26.67 -4.08
N LEU A 122 1.58 -26.39 -2.87
CA LEU A 122 1.68 -25.10 -2.21
C LEU A 122 2.71 -25.18 -1.09
N VAL A 123 3.78 -24.40 -1.20
CA VAL A 123 4.78 -24.26 -0.14
C VAL A 123 4.74 -22.83 0.38
N LEU A 124 4.45 -22.65 1.66
CA LEU A 124 4.44 -21.36 2.36
C LEU A 124 5.41 -21.43 3.53
N GLU A 125 6.31 -20.46 3.61
CA GLU A 125 7.26 -20.29 4.71
C GLU A 125 8.16 -21.52 4.94
N GLY A 126 8.38 -22.29 3.86
CA GLY A 126 9.17 -23.52 3.88
C GLY A 126 8.35 -24.79 4.16
N GLU A 127 7.07 -24.64 4.51
CA GLU A 127 6.17 -25.74 4.83
C GLU A 127 5.22 -26.05 3.68
N THR A 128 5.05 -27.34 3.39
CA THR A 128 4.04 -27.82 2.44
C THR A 128 2.66 -27.71 3.07
N ILE A 129 1.75 -27.01 2.40
CA ILE A 129 0.37 -26.83 2.85
C ILE A 129 -0.51 -27.92 2.25
N ALA A 130 -1.01 -28.82 3.10
CA ALA A 130 -1.98 -29.84 2.71
C ALA A 130 -3.41 -29.27 2.68
N LEU A 131 -4.19 -29.69 1.68
CA LEU A 131 -5.58 -29.26 1.46
C LEU A 131 -6.50 -30.48 1.46
N LYS A 132 -7.50 -30.49 2.35
CA LYS A 132 -8.47 -31.59 2.52
C LYS A 132 -9.39 -31.74 1.32
N SER A 133 -9.79 -30.61 0.77
CA SER A 133 -10.65 -30.49 -0.39
C SER A 133 -10.15 -29.31 -1.21
N ILE A 134 -10.17 -29.45 -2.52
CA ILE A 134 -9.84 -28.37 -3.44
C ILE A 134 -10.80 -28.42 -4.62
N GLY A 135 -11.11 -27.25 -5.15
CA GLY A 135 -11.70 -27.13 -6.47
C GLY A 135 -11.29 -25.82 -7.11
N MET A 136 -11.62 -25.69 -8.38
CA MET A 136 -11.26 -24.55 -9.18
C MET A 136 -12.26 -24.29 -10.31
N ALA A 137 -12.27 -23.06 -10.79
CA ALA A 137 -13.03 -22.66 -11.96
C ALA A 137 -12.32 -21.55 -12.74
N ALA A 138 -12.50 -21.56 -14.05
CA ALA A 138 -12.13 -20.45 -14.92
C ALA A 138 -13.36 -19.54 -15.10
N GLN A 139 -13.25 -18.28 -14.71
CA GLN A 139 -14.39 -17.36 -14.63
C GLN A 139 -13.95 -15.89 -14.73
N PRO A 140 -14.85 -14.94 -14.96
CA PRO A 140 -14.54 -13.51 -14.93
C PRO A 140 -13.99 -13.02 -13.57
N GLU A 141 -13.08 -12.06 -13.64
CA GLU A 141 -12.50 -11.34 -12.50
C GLU A 141 -13.60 -10.71 -11.63
N GLU A 142 -13.40 -10.75 -10.31
CA GLU A 142 -14.28 -10.06 -9.37
C GLU A 142 -14.12 -8.56 -9.57
N GLN A 143 -15.16 -7.91 -10.10
CA GLN A 143 -15.22 -6.46 -10.08
C GLN A 143 -15.55 -6.00 -8.66
N ARG A 144 -14.52 -5.92 -7.82
CA ARG A 144 -14.68 -5.37 -6.47
C ARG A 144 -14.94 -3.88 -6.61
N ASN A 145 -16.15 -3.45 -6.25
CA ASN A 145 -16.52 -2.03 -6.12
C ASN A 145 -15.88 -1.39 -4.88
N PHE A 146 -14.56 -1.50 -4.73
CA PHE A 146 -13.81 -0.77 -3.72
C PHE A 146 -13.82 0.72 -4.07
N GLY A 147 -14.70 1.48 -3.41
CA GLY A 147 -14.59 2.94 -3.36
C GLY A 147 -15.04 3.69 -4.61
N ARG A 148 -16.06 3.23 -5.36
CA ARG A 148 -16.78 4.06 -6.35
C ARG A 148 -17.64 5.16 -5.68
N ARG A 149 -16.99 6.00 -4.87
CA ARG A 149 -17.32 7.42 -4.69
C ARG A 149 -16.04 8.22 -4.95
N ARG A 150 -15.36 7.97 -6.08
CA ARG A 150 -14.46 8.98 -6.65
C ARG A 150 -15.34 10.05 -7.26
N ARG A 151 -15.55 11.16 -6.53
CA ARG A 151 -16.06 12.41 -7.12
C ARG A 151 -15.16 12.75 -8.32
N GLY A 152 -15.71 12.69 -9.53
CA GLY A 152 -15.08 13.19 -10.75
C GLY A 152 -14.40 12.16 -11.67
N ALA A 153 -14.49 10.86 -11.40
CA ALA A 153 -14.12 9.87 -12.42
C ALA A 153 -15.34 9.60 -13.32
N SER A 154 -15.18 9.83 -14.64
CA SER A 154 -16.20 9.55 -15.66
C SER A 154 -16.93 8.24 -15.36
N GLU A 155 -18.24 8.33 -15.14
CA GLU A 155 -19.13 7.20 -15.37
C GLU A 155 -18.89 6.67 -16.79
N ASN A 156 -19.01 5.36 -16.94
CA ASN A 156 -19.05 4.65 -18.23
C ASN A 156 -17.72 4.50 -18.97
N GLN A 157 -16.93 3.52 -18.53
CA GLN A 157 -16.62 2.38 -19.41
C GLN A 157 -16.60 1.11 -18.53
N PRO A 158 -17.50 0.14 -18.76
CA PRO A 158 -17.38 -1.17 -18.15
C PRO A 158 -16.07 -1.76 -18.65
N ARG A 159 -15.05 -1.86 -17.80
CA ARG A 159 -13.85 -2.64 -18.13
C ARG A 159 -14.33 -4.08 -18.30
N GLU A 160 -14.05 -4.68 -19.44
CA GLU A 160 -14.32 -6.11 -19.63
C GLU A 160 -13.57 -6.89 -18.53
N PRO A 161 -14.26 -7.74 -17.75
CA PRO A 161 -13.64 -8.45 -16.65
C PRO A 161 -12.58 -9.42 -17.19
N ARG A 162 -11.42 -9.44 -16.54
CA ARG A 162 -10.30 -10.29 -16.96
C ARG A 162 -10.58 -11.76 -16.69
N PRO A 163 -10.07 -12.69 -17.52
CA PRO A 163 -10.12 -14.10 -17.22
C PRO A 163 -9.34 -14.41 -15.94
N THR A 164 -9.99 -15.12 -15.02
CA THR A 164 -9.46 -15.45 -13.72
C THR A 164 -9.60 -16.94 -13.45
N LEU A 165 -8.51 -17.60 -13.08
CA LEU A 165 -8.53 -18.94 -12.50
C LEU A 165 -8.69 -18.79 -10.98
N THR A 166 -9.79 -19.27 -10.44
CA THR A 166 -10.08 -19.23 -9.01
C THR A 166 -9.95 -20.64 -8.46
N PHE A 167 -9.14 -20.82 -7.41
CA PHE A 167 -9.03 -22.07 -6.67
C PHE A 167 -9.49 -21.82 -5.24
N GLN A 168 -10.28 -22.73 -4.71
CA GLN A 168 -10.67 -22.76 -3.31
C GLN A 168 -10.28 -24.09 -2.71
N GLY A 169 -9.66 -24.07 -1.55
CA GLY A 169 -9.35 -25.28 -0.81
C GLY A 169 -9.40 -25.10 0.70
N ILE A 170 -9.65 -26.18 1.44
CA ILE A 170 -9.70 -26.17 2.90
C ILE A 170 -8.36 -26.68 3.42
N ARG A 171 -7.63 -25.84 4.14
CA ARG A 171 -6.34 -26.21 4.74
C ARG A 171 -6.55 -27.25 5.84
N GLU A 172 -5.78 -28.34 5.79
CA GLU A 172 -5.95 -29.47 6.71
C GLU A 172 -5.62 -29.10 8.17
N SER A 173 -4.61 -28.26 8.38
CA SER A 173 -4.08 -27.98 9.72
C SER A 173 -5.05 -27.20 10.62
N ASP A 174 -5.87 -26.32 10.05
CA ASP A 174 -6.72 -25.40 10.82
C ASP A 174 -8.08 -25.10 10.20
N GLY A 175 -8.44 -25.75 9.09
CA GLY A 175 -9.74 -25.61 8.44
C GLY A 175 -9.96 -24.28 7.71
N TYR A 176 -8.93 -23.44 7.54
CA TYR A 176 -9.08 -22.17 6.82
C TYR A 176 -9.42 -22.40 5.34
N LEU A 177 -10.34 -21.59 4.82
CA LEU A 177 -10.63 -21.54 3.39
C LEU A 177 -9.53 -20.72 2.70
N MET A 178 -8.69 -21.41 1.95
CA MET A 178 -7.68 -20.82 1.08
C MET A 178 -8.33 -20.43 -0.24
N ASN A 179 -8.26 -19.16 -0.61
CA ASN A 179 -8.70 -18.64 -1.90
C ASN A 179 -7.49 -18.14 -2.69
N ILE A 180 -7.25 -18.75 -3.85
CA ILE A 180 -6.15 -18.47 -4.75
C ILE A 180 -6.74 -17.99 -6.06
N THR A 181 -6.36 -16.80 -6.51
CA THR A 181 -6.83 -16.26 -7.78
C THR A 181 -5.65 -15.93 -8.69
N PHE A 182 -5.67 -16.40 -9.93
CA PHE A 182 -4.76 -15.97 -10.99
C PHE A 182 -5.54 -15.15 -12.00
N VAL A 183 -5.10 -13.90 -12.21
CA VAL A 183 -5.69 -12.99 -13.17
C VAL A 183 -4.75 -12.87 -14.36
N VAL A 184 -5.30 -13.08 -15.55
CA VAL A 184 -4.59 -13.07 -16.82
C VAL A 184 -5.06 -11.87 -17.65
N ALA A 185 -4.20 -11.31 -18.48
CA ALA A 185 -4.61 -10.28 -19.42
C ALA A 185 -5.61 -10.85 -20.44
N ASN A 186 -6.52 -10.02 -20.98
CA ASN A 186 -7.51 -10.50 -21.95
C ASN A 186 -6.84 -11.00 -23.22
N GLU A 187 -5.76 -10.34 -23.63
CA GLU A 187 -5.02 -10.65 -24.85
C GLU A 187 -4.22 -11.95 -24.74
N ASP A 188 -3.84 -12.36 -23.52
CA ASP A 188 -2.95 -13.49 -23.27
C ASP A 188 -3.71 -14.79 -22.91
N PHE A 189 -5.05 -14.73 -22.77
CA PHE A 189 -5.87 -15.87 -22.39
C PHE A 189 -6.27 -16.72 -23.61
N ALA A 190 -5.28 -17.38 -24.17
CA ALA A 190 -5.41 -18.37 -25.23
C ALA A 190 -4.43 -19.51 -24.95
N LYS A 191 -4.41 -20.52 -25.81
CA LYS A 191 -3.37 -21.57 -25.76
C LYS A 191 -1.98 -20.90 -25.74
N SER A 192 -1.19 -21.19 -24.71
CA SER A 192 0.10 -20.54 -24.50
C SER A 192 1.11 -20.98 -25.57
N ASN A 193 2.03 -20.07 -25.89
CA ASN A 193 3.28 -20.39 -26.59
C ASN A 193 4.32 -20.97 -25.60
N ASP A 194 5.52 -21.28 -26.09
CA ASP A 194 6.62 -21.83 -25.27
C ASP A 194 7.08 -20.89 -24.13
N GLU A 195 6.75 -19.60 -24.18
CA GLU A 195 7.14 -18.61 -23.16
C GLU A 195 6.21 -18.61 -21.93
N GLY A 196 5.01 -19.19 -22.07
CA GLY A 196 3.96 -19.22 -21.05
C GLY A 196 3.21 -17.89 -20.88
N THR A 197 1.97 -17.97 -20.43
CA THR A 197 1.09 -16.84 -20.18
C THR A 197 1.34 -16.25 -18.78
N PRO A 198 1.78 -14.99 -18.63
CA PRO A 198 2.02 -14.41 -17.31
C PRO A 198 0.71 -14.22 -16.54
N PHE A 199 0.76 -14.43 -15.22
CA PHE A 199 -0.37 -14.11 -14.34
C PHE A 199 0.06 -13.26 -13.14
N GLN A 200 -0.89 -12.48 -12.65
CA GLN A 200 -0.83 -11.83 -11.35
C GLN A 200 -1.97 -12.36 -10.49
N GLY A 201 -1.72 -12.57 -9.21
CA GLY A 201 -2.70 -13.22 -8.37
C GLY A 201 -2.64 -12.83 -6.90
N MET A 202 -3.50 -13.48 -6.15
CA MET A 202 -3.66 -13.26 -4.71
C MET A 202 -3.95 -14.59 -4.02
N LEU A 203 -3.34 -14.75 -2.84
CA LEU A 203 -3.63 -15.81 -1.89
C LEU A 203 -4.24 -15.17 -0.64
N MET A 204 -5.42 -15.65 -0.26
CA MET A 204 -6.10 -15.28 0.98
C MET A 204 -6.44 -16.54 1.77
N ALA A 205 -6.30 -16.47 3.09
CA ALA A 205 -6.80 -17.47 4.01
C ALA A 205 -7.98 -16.85 4.80
N ILE A 206 -9.16 -17.45 4.70
CA ILE A 206 -10.40 -16.96 5.30
C ILE A 206 -10.81 -17.94 6.38
N ASN A 207 -10.98 -17.45 7.62
CA ASN A 207 -11.57 -18.25 8.67
C ASN A 207 -13.08 -18.36 8.43
N PRO A 208 -13.65 -19.57 8.22
CA PRO A 208 -15.07 -19.74 7.97
C PRO A 208 -15.94 -19.27 9.14
N GLU A 209 -15.46 -19.36 10.38
CA GLU A 209 -16.18 -18.91 11.59
C GLU A 209 -16.21 -17.38 11.74
N ASN A 210 -15.42 -16.65 10.95
CA ASN A 210 -15.32 -15.18 11.02
C ASN A 210 -15.39 -14.53 9.62
N SER A 211 -16.26 -15.07 8.77
CA SER A 211 -16.45 -14.72 7.35
C SER A 211 -16.96 -13.29 7.11
N GLY A 212 -17.45 -12.59 8.15
CA GLY A 212 -17.88 -11.19 8.09
C GLY A 212 -16.74 -10.20 7.82
N ASN A 213 -15.49 -10.58 8.06
CA ASN A 213 -14.31 -9.76 7.80
C ASN A 213 -13.61 -10.25 6.52
N ARG A 214 -14.13 -9.86 5.35
CA ARG A 214 -13.58 -10.21 4.01
C ARG A 214 -12.15 -9.71 3.75
N PHE A 215 -11.54 -9.01 4.71
CA PHE A 215 -10.13 -8.61 4.73
C PHE A 215 -9.21 -9.58 5.50
N GLY A 216 -9.71 -10.77 5.84
CA GLY A 216 -9.10 -11.58 6.89
C GLY A 216 -9.33 -10.91 8.24
N GLY A 217 -9.41 -11.69 9.31
CA GLY A 217 -9.29 -11.11 10.65
C GLY A 217 -8.03 -10.25 10.71
N PHE A 218 -8.08 -9.16 11.48
CA PHE A 218 -6.92 -8.30 11.83
C PHE A 218 -5.66 -9.16 12.04
N GLY A 219 -4.82 -9.33 11.02
CA GLY A 219 -3.64 -10.22 11.12
C GLY A 219 -3.11 -10.82 9.82
N MET A 220 -3.94 -11.17 8.84
CA MET A 220 -3.47 -11.87 7.62
C MET A 220 -3.70 -11.01 6.37
N MET A 221 -2.71 -10.18 6.02
CA MET A 221 -2.72 -9.44 4.76
C MET A 221 -2.73 -10.42 3.58
N PRO A 222 -3.48 -10.15 2.50
CA PRO A 222 -3.41 -10.97 1.30
C PRO A 222 -1.98 -11.04 0.78
N LYS A 223 -1.51 -12.24 0.44
CA LYS A 223 -0.20 -12.46 -0.19
C LYS A 223 -0.36 -12.34 -1.70
N SER A 224 0.56 -11.67 -2.38
CA SER A 224 0.53 -11.52 -3.84
C SER A 224 1.17 -12.72 -4.52
N LEU A 225 0.65 -13.08 -5.69
CA LEU A 225 1.15 -14.18 -6.50
C LEU A 225 1.63 -13.62 -7.84
N ILE A 226 2.77 -14.09 -8.32
CA ILE A 226 3.24 -13.83 -9.69
C ILE A 226 3.82 -15.11 -10.27
N GLY A 227 3.58 -15.36 -11.54
CA GLY A 227 4.06 -16.57 -12.18
C GLY A 227 3.62 -16.68 -13.64
N LYS A 228 3.68 -17.91 -14.14
CA LYS A 228 3.32 -18.26 -15.52
C LYS A 228 2.33 -19.42 -15.53
N LEU A 229 1.43 -19.38 -16.49
CA LEU A 229 0.54 -20.47 -16.89
C LEU A 229 1.04 -21.06 -18.20
N THR A 230 0.95 -22.38 -18.34
CA THR A 230 1.06 -23.07 -19.61
C THR A 230 -0.34 -23.57 -19.97
N LEU A 231 -1.09 -22.77 -20.73
CA LEU A 231 -2.46 -23.07 -21.15
C LEU A 231 -2.41 -24.02 -22.36
N LYS A 232 -2.84 -25.26 -22.16
CA LYS A 232 -2.99 -26.25 -23.23
C LYS A 232 -4.26 -25.98 -24.03
N GLU A 233 -5.32 -25.59 -23.32
CA GLU A 233 -6.62 -25.18 -23.85
C GLU A 233 -7.11 -23.98 -23.05
N ALA A 234 -7.66 -22.96 -23.73
CA ALA A 234 -8.27 -21.81 -23.09
C ALA A 234 -9.25 -21.13 -24.04
N SER A 235 -10.47 -20.92 -23.56
CA SER A 235 -11.51 -20.17 -24.26
C SER A 235 -12.47 -19.55 -23.26
N ARG A 236 -13.07 -18.42 -23.63
CA ARG A 236 -14.07 -17.71 -22.81
C ARG A 236 -15.51 -17.99 -23.25
N ARG A 237 -15.71 -19.07 -24.02
CA ARG A 237 -17.05 -19.56 -24.36
C ARG A 237 -17.57 -20.39 -23.21
N GLN A 238 -18.86 -20.28 -22.92
CA GLN A 238 -19.50 -21.09 -21.88
C GLN A 238 -19.19 -22.57 -22.07
N ASN A 239 -18.79 -23.25 -20.99
CA ASN A 239 -18.44 -24.67 -20.96
C ASN A 239 -17.26 -25.07 -21.86
N ALA A 240 -16.47 -24.10 -22.36
CA ALA A 240 -15.28 -24.43 -23.11
C ALA A 240 -14.15 -24.84 -22.17
N PRO A 241 -13.34 -25.84 -22.54
CA PRO A 241 -12.28 -26.34 -21.68
C PRO A 241 -11.18 -25.31 -21.46
N VAL A 242 -10.67 -25.29 -20.24
CA VAL A 242 -9.52 -24.51 -19.78
C VAL A 242 -8.59 -25.45 -19.01
N VAL A 243 -7.49 -25.83 -19.65
CA VAL A 243 -6.58 -26.88 -19.18
C VAL A 243 -5.17 -26.33 -19.21
N GLY A 244 -4.40 -26.57 -18.14
CA GLY A 244 -3.03 -26.10 -18.10
C GLY A 244 -2.24 -26.47 -16.88
N GLU A 245 -1.06 -25.87 -16.81
CA GLU A 245 -0.12 -25.97 -15.70
C GLU A 245 0.26 -24.57 -15.22
N PHE A 246 0.74 -24.46 -13.99
CA PHE A 246 1.19 -23.20 -13.42
C PHE A 246 2.46 -23.38 -12.59
N ASP A 247 3.28 -22.35 -12.60
CA ASP A 247 4.45 -22.20 -11.74
C ASP A 247 4.54 -20.74 -11.30
N GLY A 248 4.71 -20.49 -10.01
CA GLY A 248 4.71 -19.15 -9.47
C GLY A 248 5.30 -19.03 -8.07
N ILE A 249 5.50 -17.78 -7.68
CA ILE A 249 6.01 -17.42 -6.36
C ILE A 249 4.97 -16.64 -5.58
N ILE A 250 5.06 -16.77 -4.25
CA ILE A 250 4.20 -16.10 -3.29
C ILE A 250 5.03 -15.04 -2.60
N GLN A 251 4.52 -13.82 -2.61
CA GLN A 251 5.18 -12.66 -2.04
C GLN A 251 4.32 -12.04 -0.95
N GLU A 252 4.99 -11.56 0.09
CA GLU A 252 4.38 -10.81 1.18
C GLU A 252 4.97 -9.40 1.19
N SER A 253 4.09 -8.41 1.32
CA SER A 253 4.52 -7.02 1.45
C SER A 253 4.89 -6.72 2.90
N ARG A 254 6.13 -6.31 3.13
CA ARG A 254 6.70 -5.99 4.45
C ARG A 254 7.16 -4.54 4.52
N GLY A 255 7.23 -4.00 5.74
CA GLY A 255 7.62 -2.61 5.96
C GLY A 255 6.48 -1.60 5.72
N GLY A 256 6.84 -0.34 5.51
CA GLY A 256 5.87 0.75 5.36
C GLY A 256 5.03 0.98 6.63
N MET A 257 3.74 1.28 6.45
CA MET A 257 2.80 1.46 7.58
C MET A 257 2.47 0.16 8.34
N PHE A 258 2.92 -1.00 7.85
CA PHE A 258 2.63 -2.32 8.41
C PHE A 258 3.79 -2.92 9.23
N GLY A 259 5.00 -2.38 9.10
CA GLY A 259 6.21 -2.97 9.67
C GLY A 259 6.75 -2.35 10.96
N GLY A 260 5.99 -1.51 11.66
CA GLY A 260 6.44 -0.87 12.91
C GLY A 260 5.60 -1.26 14.11
N LYS A 261 6.25 -1.52 15.27
CA LYS A 261 5.59 -1.35 16.57
C LYS A 261 4.89 0.01 16.51
N ARG A 262 3.58 0.03 16.68
CA ARG A 262 2.79 1.27 16.80
C ARG A 262 3.22 1.98 18.08
N ASN A 263 4.39 2.59 18.11
CA ASN A 263 4.57 3.79 18.91
C ASN A 263 3.71 4.85 18.22
N ARG A 264 2.43 4.86 18.60
CA ARG A 264 1.66 6.10 18.64
C ARG A 264 2.48 7.02 19.55
N GLY A 265 3.46 7.71 18.98
CA GLY A 265 4.04 8.89 19.59
C GLY A 265 2.85 9.71 20.05
N GLY A 266 2.83 10.00 21.35
CA GLY A 266 1.74 10.72 21.98
C GLY A 266 1.34 11.87 21.07
N ARG A 267 0.04 11.99 20.79
CA ARG A 267 -0.48 13.27 20.31
C ARG A 267 0.07 14.30 21.29
N GLY A 268 0.99 15.15 20.82
CA GLY A 268 1.36 16.35 21.56
C GLY A 268 0.07 17.06 21.96
N PRO A 269 0.05 17.73 23.12
CA PRO A 269 -1.18 18.28 23.67
C PRO A 269 -1.88 19.09 22.59
N GLY A 270 -3.08 18.64 22.23
CA GLY A 270 -3.90 19.36 21.27
C GLY A 270 -4.02 20.78 21.78
N ARG A 271 -3.68 21.75 20.93
CA ARG A 271 -3.95 23.17 21.20
C ARG A 271 -5.43 23.26 21.59
N GLY A 272 -5.66 23.56 22.87
CA GLY A 272 -7.00 23.72 23.41
C GLY A 272 -7.74 24.75 22.56
N ARG A 273 -9.00 24.45 22.25
CA ARG A 273 -9.93 25.50 21.80
C ARG A 273 -9.92 26.61 22.86
N PRO A 274 -9.85 27.89 22.47
CA PRO A 274 -10.15 28.96 23.41
C PRO A 274 -11.60 28.77 23.92
N PRO A 275 -11.88 29.07 25.19
CA PRO A 275 -13.24 29.09 25.68
C PRO A 275 -14.02 30.17 24.92
N GLU A 276 -15.18 29.79 24.40
CA GLU A 276 -16.17 30.72 23.86
C GLU A 276 -16.59 31.68 24.99
N ARG A 277 -16.57 32.98 24.70
CA ARG A 277 -17.16 34.02 25.54
C ARG A 277 -18.63 34.18 25.19
#